data_AF-A0AA92T2L0-F1
#
_entry.id   AF-A0AA92T2L0-F1
#
_cell.length_a   1.000
_cell.length_b   1.000
_cell.length_c   1.000
_cell.angle_alpha   90.00
_cell.angle_beta   90.00
_cell.angle_gamma   90.00
#
_symmetry.space_group_name_H-M   'P 1'
#
loop_
_entity.id
_entity.type
_entity.pdbx_description
1 polymer ?
#
loop_
_entity_poly.entity_id
_entity_poly.type
_entity_poly.pdbx_seq_one_letter_code
_entity_poly.pdbx_strand_id
1 'polypeptide(L)'
;MQEIRSECETYGIPIFSIDTKKKEMIGNFKRQGTVSCKGKPKAYDHDFKSFSDGIIVPYGIYDVGANTGYLTLGVSHDTAEFVCDNFIHIWQQFLQWKYPNAHTICFLCNGGGSNACSHHIVKQALMKLASTIGVNIIMVHYPPYCSKYNPIEHCMFGPISRSWSGAPLLSIENARTRAEATVTKKGLSIIATINQRTYETKRPIEESYESNKSKRIIFDDELSKWNYLVKCCS
;
A
#
# COMPACT_ATOMS: atom_id res chain seq x y z
N MET A 1 12.60 -14.62 -4.90
CA MET A 1 11.47 -14.03 -4.11
C MET A 1 11.14 -14.84 -2.87
N GLN A 2 10.78 -16.12 -2.97
CA GLN A 2 10.54 -16.95 -1.78
C GLN A 2 11.81 -17.04 -0.92
N GLU A 3 12.96 -17.13 -1.56
CA GLU A 3 14.28 -17.10 -0.92
C GLU A 3 14.54 -15.81 -0.15
N ILE A 4 14.55 -14.64 -0.82
CA ILE A 4 14.71 -13.32 -0.15
C ILE A 4 13.73 -13.14 1.01
N ARG A 5 12.47 -13.58 0.85
CA ARG A 5 11.48 -13.52 1.93
C ARG A 5 11.89 -14.42 3.10
N SER A 6 12.29 -15.66 2.84
CA SER A 6 12.76 -16.60 3.87
C SER A 6 14.00 -16.10 4.60
N GLU A 7 14.92 -15.45 3.88
CA GLU A 7 16.10 -14.80 4.47
C GLU A 7 15.68 -13.66 5.39
N CYS A 8 14.78 -12.78 4.93
CA CYS A 8 14.25 -11.69 5.76
C CYS A 8 13.61 -12.22 7.04
N GLU A 9 12.81 -13.30 6.94
CA GLU A 9 12.20 -13.96 8.10
C GLU A 9 13.28 -14.53 9.05
N THR A 10 14.34 -15.13 8.50
CA THR A 10 15.45 -15.72 9.27
C THR A 10 16.26 -14.67 10.03
N TYR A 11 16.52 -13.52 9.41
CA TYR A 11 17.25 -12.40 10.01
C TYR A 11 16.37 -11.45 10.83
N GLY A 12 15.07 -11.74 10.97
CA GLY A 12 14.14 -10.89 11.72
C GLY A 12 13.90 -9.52 11.08
N ILE A 13 14.09 -9.40 9.76
CA ILE A 13 13.80 -8.18 8.99
C ILE A 13 12.28 -8.04 8.86
N PRO A 14 11.65 -6.93 9.29
CA PRO A 14 10.22 -6.73 9.14
C PRO A 14 9.80 -6.71 7.67
N ILE A 15 8.73 -7.45 7.36
CA ILE A 15 8.24 -7.63 5.99
C ILE A 15 6.87 -6.97 5.84
N PHE A 16 6.78 -6.02 4.91
CA PHE A 16 5.55 -5.32 4.59
C PHE A 16 5.15 -5.63 3.15
N SER A 17 3.95 -6.16 2.98
CA SER A 17 3.33 -6.33 1.69
C SER A 17 2.52 -5.08 1.39
N ILE A 18 2.89 -4.34 0.34
CA ILE A 18 2.29 -3.06 -0.02
C ILE A 18 1.62 -3.15 -1.39
N ASP A 19 0.48 -2.48 -1.54
CA ASP A 19 -0.21 -2.36 -2.82
C ASP A 19 -1.30 -1.29 -2.77
N THR A 20 -1.68 -0.76 -3.94
CA THR A 20 -2.86 0.10 -4.09
C THR A 20 -4.02 -0.70 -4.62
N LYS A 21 -5.09 -0.81 -3.84
CA LYS A 21 -6.33 -1.45 -4.26
C LYS A 21 -6.97 -0.66 -5.40
N LYS A 22 -7.82 -1.34 -6.17
CA LYS A 22 -8.78 -0.69 -7.08
C LYS A 22 -9.45 0.51 -6.39
N LYS A 23 -9.50 1.64 -7.09
CA LYS A 23 -10.20 2.85 -6.66
C LYS A 23 -11.69 2.56 -6.43
N GLU A 24 -12.24 3.13 -5.37
CA GLU A 24 -13.63 2.92 -4.97
C GLU A 24 -14.42 4.23 -5.12
N MET A 25 -15.62 4.17 -5.69
CA MET A 25 -16.53 5.31 -5.72
C MET A 25 -17.27 5.43 -4.38
N ILE A 26 -17.36 6.65 -3.88
CA ILE A 26 -18.19 7.01 -2.72
C ILE A 26 -19.53 7.52 -3.25
N GLY A 27 -20.61 7.05 -2.64
CA GLY A 27 -21.97 7.37 -3.00
C GLY A 27 -22.88 6.15 -2.92
N ASN A 28 -24.16 6.35 -3.26
CA ASN A 28 -25.19 5.33 -3.19
C ASN A 28 -25.16 4.34 -4.38
N PHE A 29 -24.01 3.70 -4.61
CA PHE A 29 -23.78 2.79 -5.72
C PHE A 29 -23.98 1.32 -5.34
N LYS A 30 -24.56 0.55 -6.25
CA LYS A 30 -24.79 -0.89 -6.06
C LYS A 30 -23.47 -1.61 -5.94
N ARG A 31 -23.34 -2.42 -4.90
CA ARG A 31 -22.17 -3.28 -4.66
C ARG A 31 -22.59 -4.74 -4.67
N GLN A 32 -21.75 -5.59 -5.27
CA GLN A 32 -21.97 -7.04 -5.23
C GLN A 32 -21.95 -7.52 -3.77
N GLY A 33 -22.78 -8.52 -3.46
CA GLY A 33 -22.93 -9.08 -2.11
C GLY A 33 -24.35 -8.91 -1.57
N THR A 34 -24.56 -9.36 -0.34
CA THR A 34 -25.83 -9.23 0.37
C THR A 34 -25.59 -8.54 1.70
N VAL A 35 -26.55 -7.71 2.12
CA VAL A 35 -26.53 -7.04 3.43
C VAL A 35 -27.85 -7.30 4.13
N SER A 36 -27.79 -7.55 5.43
CA SER A 36 -28.99 -7.58 6.27
C SER A 36 -29.43 -6.15 6.56
N CYS A 37 -30.59 -5.75 6.04
CA CYS A 37 -31.16 -4.43 6.26
C CYS A 37 -32.68 -4.49 6.46
N LYS A 38 -33.23 -3.52 7.21
CA LYS A 38 -34.68 -3.33 7.28
C LYS A 38 -35.15 -2.64 5.99
N GLY A 39 -35.85 -3.38 5.12
CA GLY A 39 -36.35 -2.90 3.83
C GLY A 39 -35.45 -3.25 2.64
N LYS A 40 -35.80 -2.76 1.43
CA LYS A 40 -34.99 -2.93 0.22
C LYS A 40 -33.99 -1.78 0.09
N PRO A 41 -32.66 -2.04 0.13
CA PRO A 41 -31.68 -0.99 -0.04
C PRO A 41 -31.75 -0.51 -1.49
N LYS A 42 -32.06 0.78 -1.68
CA LYS A 42 -32.07 1.42 -3.00
C LYS A 42 -30.68 1.96 -3.29
N ALA A 43 -30.05 1.48 -4.36
CA ALA A 43 -28.76 1.96 -4.84
C ALA A 43 -28.81 2.13 -6.35
N TYR A 44 -28.02 3.06 -6.89
CA TYR A 44 -27.86 3.22 -8.33
C TYR A 44 -27.15 1.98 -8.89
N ASP A 45 -27.72 1.40 -9.94
CA ASP A 45 -27.20 0.23 -10.64
C ASP A 45 -26.05 0.57 -11.60
N HIS A 46 -25.86 1.85 -11.91
CA HIS A 46 -24.79 2.38 -12.73
C HIS A 46 -23.85 3.33 -11.96
N ASP A 47 -22.55 3.04 -12.04
CA ASP A 47 -21.47 3.80 -11.41
C ASP A 47 -20.99 4.95 -12.32
N PHE A 48 -21.71 6.08 -12.36
CA PHE A 48 -21.21 7.29 -13.04
C PHE A 48 -20.52 8.23 -12.06
N LYS A 49 -19.34 8.74 -12.44
CA LYS A 49 -18.58 9.73 -11.64
C LYS A 49 -19.38 11.01 -11.33
N SER A 50 -20.33 11.38 -12.17
CA SER A 50 -21.21 12.54 -11.97
C SER A 50 -22.18 12.38 -10.79
N PHE A 51 -22.41 11.14 -10.33
CA PHE A 51 -23.25 10.84 -9.17
C PHE A 51 -22.44 10.41 -7.94
N SER A 52 -21.10 10.44 -8.01
CA SER A 52 -20.25 10.09 -6.88
C SER A 52 -19.91 11.30 -6.06
N ASP A 53 -19.99 11.16 -4.73
CA ASP A 53 -19.52 12.17 -3.77
C ASP A 53 -17.98 12.21 -3.70
N GLY A 54 -17.30 11.34 -4.45
CA GLY A 54 -15.86 11.30 -4.63
C GLY A 54 -15.35 9.93 -5.06
N ILE A 55 -14.06 9.87 -5.39
CA ILE A 55 -13.33 8.61 -5.62
C ILE A 55 -12.23 8.53 -4.58
N ILE A 56 -12.16 7.40 -3.89
CA ILE A 56 -11.08 7.11 -2.95
C ILE A 56 -10.05 6.16 -3.58
N VAL A 57 -8.80 6.32 -3.15
CA VAL A 57 -7.66 5.47 -3.51
C VAL A 57 -7.22 4.73 -2.26
N PRO A 58 -7.65 3.46 -2.07
CA PRO A 58 -7.25 2.68 -0.91
C PRO A 58 -5.82 2.14 -1.13
N TYR A 59 -4.88 2.61 -0.32
CA TYR A 59 -3.51 2.09 -0.29
C TYR A 59 -3.28 1.34 1.02
N GLY A 60 -2.65 0.17 0.93
CA GLY A 60 -2.46 -0.68 2.09
C GLY A 60 -1.00 -1.03 2.34
N ILE A 61 -0.66 -1.12 3.63
CA ILE A 61 0.59 -1.65 4.14
C ILE A 61 0.21 -2.82 5.05
N TYR A 62 0.53 -4.04 4.65
CA TYR A 62 0.25 -5.24 5.44
C TYR A 62 1.54 -5.76 6.07
N ASP A 63 1.60 -5.69 7.39
CA ASP A 63 2.65 -6.30 8.21
C ASP A 63 2.45 -7.82 8.22
N VAL A 64 3.31 -8.54 7.49
CA VAL A 64 3.19 -9.98 7.27
C VAL A 64 3.42 -10.76 8.56
N GLY A 65 4.34 -10.31 9.41
CA GLY A 65 4.70 -11.00 10.65
C GLY A 65 3.63 -10.87 11.73
N ALA A 66 2.98 -9.71 11.81
CA ALA A 66 2.00 -9.42 12.85
C ALA A 66 0.53 -9.52 12.43
N ASN A 67 0.26 -9.85 11.16
CA ASN A 67 -1.09 -9.90 10.60
C ASN A 67 -1.89 -8.60 10.89
N THR A 68 -1.24 -7.46 10.69
CA THR A 68 -1.82 -6.12 10.91
C THR A 68 -1.82 -5.36 9.59
N GLY A 69 -2.98 -4.86 9.17
CA GLY A 69 -3.12 -4.02 7.99
C GLY A 69 -3.27 -2.55 8.35
N TYR A 70 -2.55 -1.69 7.65
CA TYR A 70 -2.69 -0.23 7.73
C TYR A 70 -3.26 0.26 6.40
N LEU A 71 -4.48 0.76 6.41
CA LEU A 71 -5.20 1.22 5.22
C LEU A 71 -5.26 2.75 5.19
N THR A 72 -4.68 3.36 4.17
CA THR A 72 -4.91 4.79 3.90
C THR A 72 -5.96 4.93 2.80
N LEU A 73 -7.01 5.73 3.08
CA LEU A 73 -7.96 6.19 2.07
C LEU A 73 -7.51 7.56 1.55
N GLY A 74 -6.86 7.58 0.39
CA GLY A 74 -6.46 8.80 -0.30
C GLY A 74 -7.57 9.39 -1.15
N VAL A 75 -7.59 10.72 -1.31
CA VAL A 75 -8.55 11.44 -2.18
C VAL A 75 -7.92 11.99 -3.47
N SER A 76 -6.65 11.68 -3.72
CA SER A 76 -5.86 12.21 -4.84
C SER A 76 -5.28 11.09 -5.70
N HIS A 77 -4.12 11.31 -6.32
CA HIS A 77 -3.48 10.38 -7.24
C HIS A 77 -2.63 9.32 -6.50
N ASP A 78 -2.68 8.10 -7.01
CA ASP A 78 -1.76 7.02 -6.62
C ASP A 78 -0.39 7.26 -7.24
N THR A 79 0.46 8.02 -6.55
CA THR A 79 1.83 8.34 -6.96
C THR A 79 2.85 7.69 -6.03
N ALA A 80 4.11 7.60 -6.45
CA ALA A 80 5.18 7.14 -5.59
C ALA A 80 5.33 8.01 -4.32
N GLU A 81 5.06 9.32 -4.43
CA GLU A 81 5.04 10.23 -3.27
C GLU A 81 3.89 9.91 -2.32
N PHE A 82 2.69 9.61 -2.84
CA PHE A 82 1.56 9.16 -2.01
C PHE A 82 1.89 7.88 -1.25
N VAL A 83 2.44 6.87 -1.93
CA VAL A 83 2.87 5.59 -1.32
C VAL A 83 3.88 5.83 -0.20
N CYS A 84 4.94 6.62 -0.46
CA CYS A 84 6.00 6.88 0.50
C CYS A 84 5.52 7.73 1.69
N ASP A 85 4.73 8.77 1.45
CA ASP A 85 4.16 9.61 2.50
C ASP A 85 3.29 8.80 3.47
N ASN A 86 2.43 7.92 2.93
CA ASN A 86 1.60 7.06 3.75
C ASN A 86 2.45 6.11 4.58
N PHE A 87 3.52 5.55 4.00
CA PHE A 87 4.43 4.71 4.77
C PHE A 87 5.14 5.50 5.88
N ILE A 88 5.62 6.72 5.61
CA ILE A 88 6.22 7.60 6.64
C ILE A 88 5.25 7.83 7.79
N HIS A 89 4.00 8.17 7.46
CA HIS A 89 2.96 8.41 8.46
C HIS A 89 2.74 7.16 9.33
N ILE A 90 2.54 5.99 8.72
CA ILE A 90 2.34 4.74 9.46
C ILE A 90 3.60 4.33 10.24
N TRP A 91 4.78 4.58 9.70
CA TRP A 91 6.05 4.30 10.36
C TRP A 91 6.18 5.10 11.65
N GLN A 92 6.01 6.42 11.56
CA GLN A 92 6.14 7.33 12.69
C GLN A 92 5.08 7.10 13.77
N GLN A 93 3.85 6.77 13.36
CA GLN A 93 2.76 6.54 14.31
C GLN A 93 2.84 5.16 14.98
N PHE A 94 3.24 4.11 14.24
CA PHE A 94 3.09 2.73 14.71
C PHE A 94 4.36 1.90 14.56
N LEU A 95 4.93 1.81 13.35
CA LEU A 95 5.93 0.78 13.06
C LEU A 95 7.29 1.04 13.73
N GLN A 96 7.70 2.29 13.91
CA GLN A 96 8.97 2.59 14.58
C GLN A 96 9.00 2.13 16.04
N TRP A 97 7.85 2.17 16.72
CA TRP A 97 7.71 1.71 18.11
C TRP A 97 7.64 0.19 18.20
N LYS A 98 7.07 -0.43 17.16
CA LYS A 98 6.96 -1.89 17.05
C LYS A 98 8.28 -2.54 16.65
N TYR A 99 9.06 -1.86 15.80
CA TYR A 99 10.33 -2.33 15.27
C TYR A 99 11.47 -1.34 15.57
N PRO A 100 11.76 -1.05 16.86
CA PRO A 100 12.70 0.00 17.25
C PRO A 100 14.15 -0.28 16.83
N ASN A 101 14.48 -1.56 16.60
CA ASN A 101 15.81 -2.00 16.21
C ASN A 101 15.93 -2.33 14.71
N ALA A 102 14.90 -2.02 13.90
CA ALA A 102 14.92 -2.30 12.48
C ALA A 102 15.85 -1.33 11.74
N HIS A 103 16.97 -1.86 11.25
CA HIS A 103 17.89 -1.13 10.37
C HIS A 103 17.57 -1.36 8.88
N THR A 104 16.79 -2.40 8.59
CA THR A 104 16.33 -2.78 7.25
C THR A 104 14.89 -3.27 7.33
N ILE A 105 14.10 -2.99 6.30
CA ILE A 105 12.75 -3.53 6.08
C ILE A 105 12.64 -4.10 4.67
N CYS A 106 11.72 -5.03 4.47
CA CYS A 106 11.44 -5.63 3.18
C CYS A 106 10.06 -5.24 2.68
N PHE A 107 9.97 -4.69 1.47
CA PHE A 107 8.72 -4.45 0.76
C PHE A 107 8.46 -5.54 -0.26
N LEU A 108 7.28 -6.16 -0.16
CA LEU A 108 6.73 -7.05 -1.16
C LEU A 108 5.68 -6.26 -1.96
N CYS A 109 5.89 -6.04 -3.25
CA CYS A 109 4.98 -5.22 -4.06
C CYS A 109 4.87 -5.66 -5.51
N ASN A 110 3.79 -5.24 -6.16
CA ASN A 110 3.64 -5.43 -7.60
C ASN A 110 4.52 -4.44 -8.38
N GLY A 111 5.04 -4.82 -9.55
CA GLY A 111 5.91 -3.98 -10.39
C GLY A 111 5.21 -2.87 -11.20
N GLY A 112 3.99 -2.46 -10.85
CA GLY A 112 3.18 -1.53 -11.63
C GLY A 112 2.97 -0.16 -10.95
N GLY A 113 2.69 0.86 -11.77
CA GLY A 113 2.21 2.17 -11.29
C GLY A 113 3.15 2.87 -10.32
N SER A 114 2.64 3.20 -9.13
CA SER A 114 3.36 3.88 -8.05
C SER A 114 4.47 3.03 -7.40
N ASN A 115 4.50 1.72 -7.68
CA ASN A 115 5.50 0.77 -7.20
C ASN A 115 6.43 0.26 -8.31
N ALA A 116 6.40 0.87 -9.51
CA ALA A 116 7.10 0.36 -10.69
C ALA A 116 8.63 0.27 -10.49
N CYS A 117 9.18 -0.93 -10.69
CA CYS A 117 10.61 -1.19 -10.51
C CYS A 117 11.50 -0.43 -11.50
N SER A 118 11.01 -0.13 -12.71
CA SER A 118 11.77 0.56 -13.76
C SER A 118 11.72 2.09 -13.66
N HIS A 119 10.78 2.66 -12.89
CA HIS A 119 10.54 4.10 -12.88
C HIS A 119 11.53 4.83 -11.96
N HIS A 120 12.20 5.85 -12.51
CA HIS A 120 13.17 6.66 -11.76
C HIS A 120 12.51 7.45 -10.62
N ILE A 121 11.30 7.99 -10.85
CA ILE A 121 10.58 8.74 -9.82
C ILE A 121 10.23 7.88 -8.60
N VAL A 122 9.98 6.58 -8.80
CA VAL A 122 9.73 5.62 -7.70
C VAL A 122 11.01 5.45 -6.88
N LYS A 123 12.15 5.21 -7.54
CA LYS A 123 13.45 5.10 -6.88
C LYS A 123 13.82 6.38 -6.11
N GLN A 124 13.57 7.56 -6.68
CA GLN A 124 13.79 8.84 -6.00
C GLN A 124 12.92 8.96 -4.74
N ALA A 125 11.64 8.62 -4.83
CA ALA A 125 10.73 8.64 -3.69
C ALA A 125 11.16 7.64 -2.60
N LEU A 126 11.59 6.42 -2.98
CA LEU A 126 12.10 5.41 -2.05
C LEU A 126 13.40 5.83 -1.38
N MET A 127 14.32 6.49 -2.09
CA MET A 127 15.52 7.07 -1.49
C MET A 127 15.15 8.14 -0.45
N LYS A 128 14.20 9.02 -0.79
CA LYS A 128 13.70 10.01 0.17
C LYS A 128 13.08 9.32 1.39
N LEU A 129 12.22 8.32 1.18
CA LEU A 129 11.60 7.51 2.21
C LEU A 129 12.64 6.90 3.15
N ALA A 130 13.61 6.15 2.61
CA ALA A 130 14.66 5.49 3.37
C ALA A 130 15.45 6.48 4.24
N SER A 131 15.77 7.67 3.71
CA SER A 131 16.41 8.73 4.50
C SER A 131 15.50 9.31 5.57
N THR A 132 14.22 9.51 5.28
CA THR A 132 13.26 10.07 6.26
C THR A 132 13.02 9.14 7.44
N ILE A 133 12.93 7.82 7.21
CA ILE A 133 12.71 6.86 8.29
C ILE A 133 14.00 6.35 8.92
N GLY A 134 15.16 6.58 8.27
CA GLY A 134 16.47 6.11 8.76
C GLY A 134 16.72 4.62 8.57
N VAL A 135 15.98 3.95 7.68
CA VAL A 135 15.96 2.48 7.54
C VAL A 135 16.18 2.09 6.08
N ASN A 136 17.01 1.07 5.84
CA ASN A 136 17.22 0.53 4.50
C ASN A 136 15.98 -0.22 4.00
N ILE A 137 15.72 -0.20 2.70
CA ILE A 137 14.52 -0.81 2.12
C ILE A 137 14.94 -1.82 1.07
N ILE A 138 14.63 -3.10 1.30
CA ILE A 138 14.73 -4.16 0.30
C ILE A 138 13.43 -4.15 -0.49
N MET A 139 13.52 -3.89 -1.79
CA MET A 139 12.39 -3.97 -2.71
C MET A 139 12.35 -5.34 -3.37
N VAL A 140 11.25 -6.06 -3.19
CA VAL A 140 11.00 -7.36 -3.79
C VAL A 140 9.72 -7.31 -4.62
N HIS A 141 9.89 -7.38 -5.93
CA HIS A 141 8.78 -7.21 -6.87
C HIS A 141 8.23 -8.54 -7.36
N TYR A 142 6.90 -8.68 -7.34
CA TYR A 142 6.21 -9.77 -8.03
C TYR A 142 6.33 -9.58 -9.55
N PRO A 143 6.76 -10.61 -10.30
CA PRO A 143 6.72 -10.57 -11.75
C PRO A 143 5.31 -10.28 -12.27
N PRO A 144 5.17 -9.84 -13.52
CA PRO A 144 3.86 -9.63 -14.14
C PRO A 144 2.97 -10.88 -13.99
N TYR A 145 1.68 -10.65 -13.77
CA TYR A 145 0.66 -11.71 -13.57
C TYR A 145 0.83 -12.56 -12.29
N CYS A 146 1.77 -12.22 -11.42
CA CYS A 146 2.00 -12.90 -10.15
C CYS A 146 1.44 -12.14 -8.93
N SER A 147 0.64 -11.08 -9.14
CA SER A 147 0.10 -10.24 -8.06
C SER A 147 -0.76 -11.00 -7.06
N LYS A 148 -1.41 -12.10 -7.48
CA LYS A 148 -2.13 -13.03 -6.59
C LYS A 148 -1.25 -13.68 -5.50
N TYR A 149 0.06 -13.62 -5.62
CA TYR A 149 0.96 -14.13 -4.59
C TYR A 149 1.36 -13.05 -3.57
N ASN A 150 1.00 -11.78 -3.81
CA ASN A 150 1.22 -10.69 -2.88
C ASN A 150 0.31 -10.85 -1.65
N PRO A 151 0.84 -11.04 -0.43
CA PRO A 151 0.03 -11.37 0.75
C PRO A 151 -1.11 -10.40 1.02
N ILE A 152 -0.91 -9.09 0.79
CA ILE A 152 -1.90 -8.04 1.00
C ILE A 152 -3.21 -8.30 0.25
N GLU A 153 -3.16 -8.88 -0.95
CA GLU A 153 -4.35 -9.14 -1.78
C GLU A 153 -5.34 -10.08 -1.08
N HIS A 154 -4.82 -11.14 -0.46
CA HIS A 154 -5.65 -12.20 0.14
C HIS A 154 -5.79 -12.06 1.66
N CYS A 155 -4.77 -11.52 2.33
CA CYS A 155 -4.73 -11.38 3.79
C CYS A 155 -5.38 -10.08 4.28
N MET A 156 -5.39 -9.01 3.48
CA MET A 156 -5.91 -7.70 3.89
C MET A 156 -7.03 -7.22 2.96
N PHE A 157 -6.76 -7.06 1.66
CA PHE A 157 -7.71 -6.50 0.70
C PHE A 157 -8.90 -7.41 0.41
N GLY A 158 -8.72 -8.73 0.38
CA GLY A 158 -9.82 -9.69 0.28
C GLY A 158 -10.83 -9.55 1.42
N PRO A 159 -10.39 -9.61 2.70
CA PRO A 159 -11.23 -9.30 3.86
C PRO A 159 -11.92 -7.94 3.80
N ILE A 160 -11.19 -6.86 3.49
CA ILE A 160 -11.76 -5.51 3.38
C ILE A 160 -12.83 -5.47 2.28
N SER A 161 -12.58 -6.07 1.12
CA SER A 161 -13.58 -6.18 0.03
C SER A 161 -14.86 -6.87 0.49
N ARG A 162 -14.77 -7.90 1.34
CA ARG A 162 -15.95 -8.54 1.91
C ARG A 162 -16.69 -7.62 2.87
N SER A 163 -15.97 -6.88 3.73
CA SER A 163 -16.59 -5.88 4.61
C SER A 163 -17.30 -4.77 3.83
N TRP A 164 -16.74 -4.37 2.69
CA TRP A 164 -17.30 -3.37 1.78
C TRP A 164 -18.38 -3.89 0.82
N SER A 165 -18.65 -5.19 0.83
CA SER A 165 -19.67 -5.81 -0.04
C SER A 165 -21.10 -5.56 0.45
N GLY A 166 -22.09 -5.75 -0.43
CA GLY A 166 -23.52 -5.76 -0.12
C GLY A 166 -24.18 -4.41 0.19
N ALA A 167 -23.47 -3.44 0.77
CA ALA A 167 -23.98 -2.10 1.05
C ALA A 167 -23.10 -1.01 0.41
N PRO A 168 -23.69 0.10 -0.08
CA PRO A 168 -22.94 1.25 -0.62
C PRO A 168 -21.94 1.84 0.38
N LEU A 169 -20.89 2.49 -0.12
CA LEU A 169 -19.98 3.31 0.68
C LEU A 169 -20.45 4.75 0.63
N LEU A 170 -21.23 5.16 1.64
CA LEU A 170 -21.90 6.45 1.65
C LEU A 170 -20.97 7.65 1.89
N SER A 171 -19.84 7.43 2.55
CA SER A 171 -18.80 8.43 2.77
C SER A 171 -17.44 7.77 2.92
N ILE A 172 -16.36 8.56 2.85
CA ILE A 172 -15.02 8.07 3.13
C ILE A 172 -14.89 7.58 4.58
N GLU A 173 -15.56 8.22 5.54
CA GLU A 173 -15.65 7.77 6.93
C GLU A 173 -16.41 6.44 7.02
N ASN A 174 -17.48 6.25 6.26
CA ASN A 174 -18.18 4.95 6.22
C ASN A 174 -17.26 3.84 5.69
N ALA A 175 -16.47 4.13 4.66
CA ALA A 175 -15.47 3.20 4.13
C ALA A 175 -14.40 2.85 5.17
N ARG A 176 -13.88 3.87 5.86
CA ARG A 176 -12.91 3.73 6.95
C ARG A 176 -13.46 2.84 8.06
N THR A 177 -14.60 3.19 8.64
CA THR A 177 -15.22 2.45 9.75
C THR A 177 -15.50 1.00 9.37
N ARG A 178 -15.99 0.75 8.15
CA ARG A 178 -16.22 -0.63 7.68
C ARG A 178 -14.92 -1.39 7.48
N ALA A 179 -13.86 -0.73 7.02
CA ALA A 179 -12.55 -1.37 6.89
C ALA A 179 -11.98 -1.75 8.26
N GLU A 180 -12.04 -0.86 9.25
CA GLU A 180 -11.60 -1.11 10.64
C GLU A 180 -12.40 -2.24 11.30
N ALA A 181 -13.70 -2.37 10.98
CA ALA A 181 -14.55 -3.47 11.46
C ALA A 181 -14.25 -4.83 10.80
N THR A 182 -13.27 -4.92 9.91
CA THR A 182 -12.91 -6.17 9.23
C THR A 182 -12.28 -7.15 10.21
N VAL A 183 -12.96 -8.27 10.47
CA VAL A 183 -12.44 -9.35 11.31
C VAL A 183 -12.19 -10.61 10.47
N THR A 184 -11.13 -11.33 10.76
CA THR A 184 -10.87 -12.66 10.17
C THR A 184 -10.59 -13.70 11.25
N LYS A 185 -10.81 -14.98 10.93
CA LYS A 185 -10.48 -16.09 11.84
C LYS A 185 -9.01 -16.11 12.28
N LYS A 186 -8.12 -15.53 11.49
CA LYS A 186 -6.68 -15.44 11.77
C LYS A 186 -6.31 -14.22 12.64
N GLY A 187 -7.29 -13.42 13.06
CA GLY A 187 -7.05 -12.25 13.93
C GLY A 187 -6.50 -11.03 13.20
N LEU A 188 -6.80 -10.86 11.90
CA LEU A 188 -6.42 -9.65 11.16
C LEU A 188 -6.98 -8.41 11.88
N SER A 189 -6.12 -7.44 12.15
CA SER A 189 -6.52 -6.10 12.62
C SER A 189 -6.26 -5.07 11.54
N ILE A 190 -7.20 -4.15 11.34
CA ILE A 190 -7.07 -3.05 10.37
C ILE A 190 -7.09 -1.70 11.11
N ILE A 191 -6.07 -0.89 10.87
CA ILE A 191 -6.03 0.52 11.26
C ILE A 191 -6.22 1.34 10.00
N ALA A 192 -7.24 2.19 9.94
CA ALA A 192 -7.50 3.00 8.76
C ALA A 192 -7.31 4.50 9.02
N THR A 193 -6.72 5.19 8.05
CA THR A 193 -6.49 6.64 8.07
C THR A 193 -7.02 7.27 6.79
N ILE A 194 -7.27 8.57 6.82
CA ILE A 194 -7.71 9.35 5.66
C ILE A 194 -6.59 10.32 5.31
N ASN A 195 -6.20 10.35 4.05
CA ASN A 195 -5.19 11.26 3.54
C ASN A 195 -5.83 12.23 2.53
N GLN A 196 -5.96 13.48 2.94
CA GLN A 196 -6.55 14.56 2.15
C GLN A 196 -5.52 15.37 1.33
N ARG A 197 -4.24 14.99 1.37
CA ARG A 197 -3.19 15.69 0.63
C ARG A 197 -3.37 15.47 -0.88
N THR A 198 -3.11 16.54 -1.64
CA THR A 198 -3.06 16.48 -3.10
C THR A 198 -1.67 16.09 -3.56
N TYR A 199 -1.60 15.13 -4.49
CA TYR A 199 -0.36 14.62 -5.07
C TYR A 199 -0.32 14.92 -6.56
N GLU A 200 0.67 15.72 -6.97
CA GLU A 200 0.86 16.06 -8.37
C GLU A 200 1.33 14.85 -9.19
N THR A 201 0.89 14.78 -10.44
CA THR A 201 1.39 13.79 -11.40
C THR A 201 2.49 14.39 -12.25
N LYS A 202 3.35 13.54 -12.84
CA LYS A 202 4.44 13.95 -13.74
C LYS A 202 5.48 14.89 -13.10
N ARG A 203 5.75 14.71 -11.80
CA ARG A 203 6.81 15.43 -11.09
C ARG A 203 8.17 15.16 -11.75
N PRO A 204 9.04 16.19 -11.90
CA PRO A 204 10.37 16.01 -12.47
C PRO A 204 11.28 15.21 -11.52
N ILE A 205 12.27 14.55 -12.12
CA ILE A 205 13.39 13.95 -11.42
C ILE A 205 14.35 15.06 -10.98
N GLU A 206 14.89 14.97 -9.77
CA GLU A 206 15.87 15.92 -9.28
C GLU A 206 17.21 15.75 -10.00
N GLU A 207 17.94 16.84 -10.25
CA GLU A 207 19.24 16.80 -10.92
C GLU A 207 20.26 15.88 -10.21
N SER A 208 20.14 15.77 -8.88
CA SER A 208 20.97 14.91 -8.03
C SER A 208 20.62 13.42 -8.12
N TYR A 209 19.61 13.02 -8.90
CA TYR A 209 19.10 11.66 -8.90
C TYR A 209 20.13 10.60 -9.29
N GLU A 210 20.83 10.75 -10.43
CA GLU A 210 21.76 9.71 -10.90
C GLU A 210 22.98 9.56 -9.97
N SER A 211 23.45 10.66 -9.38
CA SER A 211 24.56 10.62 -8.42
C SER A 211 24.14 10.01 -7.07
N ASN A 212 22.89 10.22 -6.64
CA ASN A 212 22.35 9.60 -5.45
C ASN A 212 22.03 8.10 -5.66
N LYS A 213 21.43 7.76 -6.79
CA LYS A 213 21.10 6.38 -7.17
C LYS A 213 22.33 5.48 -7.16
N SER A 214 23.44 5.90 -7.76
CA SER A 214 24.66 5.08 -7.84
C SER A 214 25.28 4.76 -6.48
N LYS A 215 25.06 5.61 -5.47
CA LYS A 215 25.54 5.41 -4.09
C LYS A 215 24.58 4.58 -3.24
N ARG A 216 23.28 4.76 -3.49
CA ARG A 216 22.22 4.32 -2.57
C ARG A 216 21.43 3.11 -3.05
N ILE A 217 21.43 2.80 -4.35
CA ILE A 217 20.68 1.69 -4.91
C ILE A 217 21.64 0.58 -5.32
N ILE A 218 21.49 -0.58 -4.68
CA ILE A 218 22.21 -1.81 -5.02
C ILE A 218 21.21 -2.77 -5.65
N PHE A 219 21.41 -3.09 -6.92
CA PHE A 219 20.56 -4.05 -7.62
C PHE A 219 20.91 -5.47 -7.22
N ASP A 220 19.90 -6.33 -7.19
CA ASP A 220 20.04 -7.75 -6.92
C ASP A 220 20.86 -8.45 -8.02
N ASP A 221 21.70 -9.42 -7.65
CA ASP A 221 22.61 -10.08 -8.60
C ASP A 221 21.87 -10.94 -9.64
N GLU A 222 20.77 -11.59 -9.24
CA GLU A 222 20.00 -12.49 -10.11
C GLU A 222 18.84 -11.75 -10.80
N LEU A 223 18.11 -10.94 -10.04
CA LEU A 223 16.89 -10.26 -10.45
C LEU A 223 17.05 -8.73 -10.44
N SER A 224 18.20 -8.24 -10.88
CA SER A 224 18.56 -6.80 -10.97
C SER A 224 17.52 -5.89 -11.62
N LYS A 225 16.70 -6.42 -12.54
CA LYS A 225 15.61 -5.66 -13.19
C LYS A 225 14.44 -5.36 -12.25
N TRP A 226 14.28 -6.16 -11.21
CA TRP A 226 13.12 -6.17 -10.33
C TRP A 226 13.51 -5.73 -8.93
N ASN A 227 14.45 -6.44 -8.32
CA ASN A 227 14.77 -6.30 -6.91
C ASN A 227 15.99 -5.41 -6.71
N TYR A 228 15.96 -4.64 -5.62
CA TYR A 228 17.06 -3.77 -5.26
C TYR A 228 16.96 -3.35 -3.79
N LEU A 229 18.12 -3.09 -3.19
CA LEU A 229 18.26 -2.45 -1.90
C LEU A 229 18.34 -0.93 -2.10
N VAL A 230 17.60 -0.18 -1.29
CA VAL A 230 17.72 1.27 -1.15
C VAL A 230 18.30 1.59 0.22
N LYS A 231 19.51 2.15 0.25
CA LYS A 231 20.16 2.56 1.50
C LYS A 231 19.58 3.87 2.04
N CYS A 232 19.43 3.99 3.36
CA CYS A 232 18.98 5.22 4.01
C CYS A 232 20.02 6.35 3.94
N CYS A 233 21.30 5.99 3.91
CA CYS A 233 22.45 6.88 3.80
C CYS A 233 23.31 6.50 2.58
N SER A 234 24.07 7.47 2.06
CA SER A 234 25.06 7.27 0.99
C SER A 234 26.34 6.64 1.51
#